data_AF-V9HUL2-F1
#
_entry.id   AF-V9HUL2-F1
#
_cell.length_a   1.000
_cell.length_b   1.000
_cell.length_c   1.000
_cell.angle_alpha   90.00
_cell.angle_beta   90.00
_cell.angle_gamma   90.00
#
_symmetry.space_group_name_H-M   'P 1'
#
loop_
_entity.id
_entity.type
_entity.pdbx_description
1 polymer ?
#
loop_
_entity_poly.entity_id
_entity_poly.type
_entity_poly.pdbx_seq_one_letter_code
_entity_poly.pdbx_strand_id
1 'polypeptide(L)' 'MNPLVVYYSYSGITRKLAEDIALITDGDLRELKPQKPYSFSYNPDFITFKTVQSPYKDSIH' A
#
# COMPACT_ATOMS: atom_id res chain seq x y z
N MET A 1 9.31 27.99 4.50
CA MET A 1 9.40 26.52 4.34
C MET A 1 8.40 26.19 3.26
N ASN A 2 8.83 25.62 2.14
CA ASN A 2 7.91 25.25 1.05
C ASN A 2 7.55 23.77 1.22
N PRO A 3 6.28 23.43 1.50
CA PRO A 3 5.86 22.05 1.67
C PRO A 3 5.91 21.30 0.33
N LEU A 4 6.44 20.08 0.34
CA LEU A 4 6.46 19.20 -0.82
C LEU A 4 5.49 18.03 -0.57
N VAL A 5 4.43 17.95 -1.37
CA VAL A 5 3.42 16.90 -1.31
C VAL A 5 3.80 15.80 -2.28
N VAL A 6 4.20 14.65 -1.73
CA VAL A 6 4.60 13.46 -2.50
C VAL A 6 3.50 12.41 -2.43
N TYR A 7 3.01 11.95 -3.58
CA TYR A 7 1.92 10.97 -3.62
C TYR A 7 2.14 9.85 -4.65
N TYR A 8 1.51 8.71 -4.43
CA TYR A 8 1.40 7.61 -5.39
C TYR A 8 -0.08 7.31 -5.62
N SER A 9 -0.48 7.09 -6.87
CA SER A 9 -1.87 6.81 -7.22
C SER A 9 -1.94 5.72 -8.28
N TYR A 10 -2.56 4.59 -7.91
CA TYR A 10 -2.81 3.50 -8.84
C TYR A 10 -4.10 3.70 -9.66
N SER A 11 -5.18 4.17 -9.00
CA SER A 11 -6.52 4.32 -9.58
C SER A 11 -6.97 5.78 -9.79
N GLY A 12 -6.12 6.75 -9.45
CA GLY A 12 -6.43 8.18 -9.60
C GLY A 12 -7.10 8.85 -8.39
N ILE A 13 -7.61 8.09 -7.40
CA ILE A 13 -8.28 8.66 -6.22
C ILE A 13 -7.30 9.48 -5.38
N THR A 14 -6.11 8.94 -5.13
CA THR A 14 -5.08 9.61 -4.31
C THR A 14 -4.53 10.88 -4.97
N ARG A 15 -4.66 11.03 -6.29
CA ARG A 15 -4.21 12.23 -7.02
C ARG A 15 -5.02 13.45 -6.63
N LYS A 16 -6.36 13.34 -6.63
CA LYS A 16 -7.27 14.46 -6.31
C LYS A 16 -7.02 14.99 -4.89
N LEU A 17 -6.88 14.08 -3.93
CA LEU A 17 -6.57 14.45 -2.55
C LEU A 17 -5.21 15.16 -2.42
N ALA A 18 -4.19 14.71 -3.16
CA ALA A 18 -2.88 15.33 -3.11
C ALA A 18 -2.88 16.73 -3.75
N GLU A 19 -3.66 16.93 -4.81
CA GLU A 19 -3.89 18.25 -5.43
C GLU A 19 -4.56 19.22 -4.44
N ASP A 20 -5.59 18.77 -3.72
CA ASP A 20 -6.28 19.59 -2.71
C ASP A 20 -5.32 20.02 -1.57
N ILE A 21 -4.46 19.11 -1.09
CA ILE A 21 -3.46 19.41 -0.05
C ILE A 21 -2.42 20.41 -0.56
N ALA A 22 -1.92 20.24 -1.79
CA ALA A 22 -0.96 21.16 -2.39
C ALA A 22 -1.54 22.57 -2.56
N LEU A 23 -2.82 22.68 -2.95
CA LEU A 23 -3.54 23.94 -3.06
C LEU A 23 -3.69 24.66 -1.72
N ILE A 24 -4.03 23.94 -0.65
CA ILE A 24 -4.20 24.51 0.70
C ILE A 24 -2.86 24.98 1.29
N THR A 25 -1.80 24.24 0.99
CA THR A 25 -0.47 24.46 1.59
C THR A 25 0.44 25.37 0.76
N ASP A 26 -0.01 25.80 -0.43
CA ASP A 26 0.81 26.48 -1.45
C ASP A 26 2.12 25.72 -1.71
N GLY A 27 2.00 24.39 -1.76
CA GLY A 27 3.09 23.44 -1.80
C GLY A 27 3.32 22.85 -3.18
N ASP A 28 4.55 22.39 -3.43
CA ASP A 28 4.88 21.69 -4.67
C ASP A 28 4.29 20.28 -4.65
N LEU A 29 3.84 19.80 -5.81
CA LEU A 29 3.24 18.48 -5.97
C LEU A 29 4.16 17.56 -6.79
N ARG A 30 4.44 16.35 -6.28
CA ARG A 30 5.26 15.35 -7.00
C ARG A 30 4.67 13.95 -6.93
N GLU A 31 4.42 13.38 -8.11
CA GLU A 31 3.96 11.99 -8.25
C GLU A 31 5.14 11.01 -8.23
N LEU A 32 5.04 9.97 -7.41
CA LEU A 32 5.95 8.84 -7.41
C LEU A 32 5.63 7.92 -8.58
N LYS A 33 6.57 7.83 -9.53
CA LYS A 33 6.50 6.84 -10.61
C LYS A 33 7.22 5.56 -10.18
N PRO A 34 6.52 4.42 -10.07
CA PRO A 34 7.17 3.17 -9.70
C PRO A 34 8.13 2.75 -10.82
N GLN A 35 9.36 2.37 -10.48
CA GLN A 35 10.32 1.83 -11.45
C GLN A 35 9.87 0.47 -12.01
N LYS A 36 9.14 -0.30 -11.21
CA LYS A 36 8.48 -1.55 -11.61
C LYS A 36 6.98 -1.40 -11.34
N PRO A 37 6.12 -1.42 -12.37
CA PRO A 37 4.67 -1.42 -12.17
C PRO A 37 4.27 -2.62 -11.29
N TYR A 38 3.32 -2.43 -10.38
CA TYR A 38 2.73 -3.57 -9.68
C TYR A 38 2.13 -4.52 -10.72
N SER A 39 2.57 -5.77 -10.71
CA SER A 39 2.00 -6.82 -11.52
C SER A 39 0.56 -7.07 -11.08
N PHE A 40 -0.40 -6.91 -11.99
CA PHE A 40 -1.83 -7.21 -11.78
C PHE A 40 -2.11 -8.69 -11.43
N SER A 41 -1.10 -9.55 -11.51
CA SER A 41 -1.20 -10.96 -11.17
C SER A 41 -1.29 -11.13 -9.65
N TYR A 42 -2.53 -11.17 -9.15
CA TYR A 42 -2.84 -11.91 -7.94
C TYR A 42 -2.53 -13.38 -8.26
N ASN A 43 -1.38 -13.90 -7.82
CA ASN A 43 -1.13 -15.34 -7.85
C ASN A 43 -1.87 -15.94 -6.65
N PRO A 44 -2.99 -16.68 -6.83
CA PRO A 44 -3.60 -17.44 -5.73
C PRO A 44 -2.70 -18.60 -5.25
N ASP A 45 -1.58 -18.85 -5.93
CA ASP A 45 -0.88 -20.14 -5.88
C ASP A 45 0.00 -20.41 -4.65
N PHE A 46 0.02 -19.56 -3.63
CA PHE A 46 0.76 -19.90 -2.40
C PHE A 46 0.08 -19.44 -1.11
N ILE A 47 -1.21 -19.77 -0.95
CA ILE A 47 -1.72 -20.06 0.41
C ILE A 47 -1.45 -21.54 0.68
N THR A 48 -0.17 -21.91 0.80
CA THR A 48 0.15 -23.14 1.54
C THR A 48 -0.16 -22.81 2.99
N PHE A 49 -1.31 -23.24 3.48
CA PHE A 49 -1.61 -23.25 4.90
C PHE A 49 -0.56 -24.12 5.58
N LYS A 50 0.57 -23.52 5.97
CA LYS A 50 1.43 -24.11 6.98
C LYS A 50 0.63 -24.02 8.27
N THR A 51 -0.15 -25.06 8.52
CA THR A 51 -0.68 -25.34 9.85
C THR A 51 0.53 -25.35 10.78
N VAL A 52 0.71 -24.27 11.53
CA VAL A 52 1.52 -24.32 12.74
C VAL A 52 0.74 -25.25 13.66
N GLN A 53 1.11 -26.52 13.68
CA GLN A 53 0.58 -27.49 14.63
C GLN A 53 0.92 -26.92 16.02
N SER A 54 -0.06 -26.28 16.65
CA SER A 54 0.10 -25.77 18.01
C SER A 54 0.35 -26.98 18.93
N PRO A 55 1.44 -27.01 19.72
CA PRO A 55 1.77 -28.15 20.57
C PRO A 55 0.85 -28.30 21.81
N TYR A 56 -0.21 -27.49 21.93
CA TYR A 56 -1.10 -27.52 23.08
C TYR A 56 -2.40 -28.29 22.77
N LYS A 57 -2.32 -29.62 22.64
CA LYS A 57 -3.51 -30.49 22.57
C LYS A 57 -3.36 -31.83 23.31
N ASP A 58 -2.49 -31.93 24.30
CA ASP A 58 -2.34 -33.16 25.13
C ASP A 58 -2.56 -32.89 26.63
N SER A 59 -3.44 -31.96 27.01
CA SER A 59 -3.71 -31.68 28.42
C SER A 59 -5.17 -31.36 28.70
N ILE A 60 -6.05 -32.32 28.44
CA ILE A 60 -7.33 -32.43 29.14
C ILE A 60 -7.72 -33.91 29.19
N HIS A 61 -7.69 -34.43 30.42
CA HIS A 61 -8.14 -35.77 30.80
C HIS A 61 -9.63 -35.96 30.58
#